data_AF-A0A348WF06-F1
#
_entry.id   AF-A0A348WF06-F1
#
_cell.length_a   1.000
_cell.length_b   1.000
_cell.length_c   1.000
_cell.angle_alpha   90.00
_cell.angle_beta   90.00
_cell.angle_gamma   90.00
#
_symmetry.space_group_name_H-M   'P 1'
#
loop_
_entity.id
_entity.type
_entity.pdbx_description
1 polymer ?
#
loop_
_entity_poly.entity_id
_entity_poly.type
_entity_poly.pdbx_seq_one_letter_code
_entity_poly.pdbx_strand_id
1 'polypeptide(L)'
;SINTLGGYKVQGRDAGAEKLLADARAVAEAGAFAVVLEKVPAVMADRITEEVAIPTIGIGASAGCDGQILVVDDMLGLFTAFKPKFVKRYADLGTQGEAAIATYADEVRARQFPADEHTFAAEQPQKAAK
;
A
#
# COMPACT_ATOMS: atom_id res chain seq x y z
N SER A 1 13.18 1.02 -13.97
CA SER A 1 11.93 0.27 -13.71
C SER A 1 12.26 -1.19 -13.41
N ILE A 2 11.29 -2.02 -13.02
CA ILE A 2 11.47 -3.48 -12.80
C ILE A 2 12.18 -4.12 -14.00
N ASN A 3 11.88 -3.62 -15.20
CA ASN A 3 12.44 -4.08 -16.48
C ASN A 3 13.91 -3.68 -16.68
N THR A 4 14.38 -2.59 -16.06
CA THR A 4 15.79 -2.13 -16.17
C THR A 4 16.68 -2.73 -15.07
N LEU A 5 16.12 -3.03 -13.89
CA LEU A 5 16.86 -3.50 -12.72
C LEU A 5 16.84 -5.04 -12.57
N GLY A 6 16.01 -5.73 -13.35
CA GLY A 6 15.90 -7.18 -13.34
C GLY A 6 15.30 -7.73 -12.04
N GLY A 7 14.30 -7.05 -11.49
CA GLY A 7 13.60 -7.44 -10.26
C GLY A 7 13.80 -6.50 -9.06
N TYR A 8 13.31 -6.94 -7.90
CA TYR A 8 13.30 -6.18 -6.65
C TYR A 8 14.66 -6.22 -5.91
N LYS A 9 15.68 -5.53 -6.44
CA LYS A 9 17.01 -5.46 -5.82
C LYS A 9 17.15 -4.25 -4.91
N VAL A 10 17.80 -4.46 -3.76
CA VAL A 10 18.18 -3.40 -2.80
C VAL A 10 19.15 -2.44 -3.49
N GLN A 11 18.88 -1.13 -3.42
CA GLN A 11 19.72 -0.07 -4.00
C GLN A 11 20.70 0.49 -2.97
N GLY A 12 21.76 1.18 -3.39
CA GLY A 12 22.66 1.87 -2.44
C GLY A 12 23.63 0.97 -1.66
N ARG A 13 24.04 -0.17 -2.23
CA ARG A 13 25.20 -0.94 -1.73
C ARG A 13 26.45 -0.56 -2.53
N ASP A 14 27.60 -0.57 -1.87
CA ASP A 14 28.92 -0.33 -2.45
C ASP A 14 28.95 0.93 -3.35
N ALA A 15 29.39 0.80 -4.61
CA ALA A 15 29.48 1.91 -5.57
C ALA A 15 28.13 2.61 -5.88
N GLY A 16 27.00 2.02 -5.51
CA GLY A 16 25.67 2.60 -5.71
C GLY A 16 25.25 3.61 -4.63
N ALA A 17 25.93 3.63 -3.47
CA ALA A 17 25.56 4.50 -2.34
C ALA A 17 25.75 5.99 -2.67
N GLU A 18 26.93 6.35 -3.19
CA GLU A 18 27.24 7.74 -3.57
C GLU A 18 26.36 8.23 -4.72
N LYS A 19 26.05 7.36 -5.68
CA LYS A 19 25.10 7.69 -6.75
C LYS A 19 23.72 7.97 -6.20
N LEU A 20 23.22 7.13 -5.29
CA LEU A 20 21.88 7.31 -4.70
C LEU A 20 21.77 8.62 -3.92
N LEU A 21 22.81 8.97 -3.15
CA LEU A 21 22.87 10.25 -2.45
C LEU A 21 22.93 11.43 -3.43
N ALA A 22 23.75 11.33 -4.48
CA ALA A 22 23.82 12.36 -5.52
C ALA A 22 22.47 12.56 -6.22
N ASP A 23 21.76 11.47 -6.54
CA ASP A 23 20.43 11.54 -7.13
C ASP A 23 19.43 12.23 -6.17
N ALA A 24 19.46 11.90 -4.87
CA ALA A 24 18.60 12.50 -3.86
C ALA A 24 18.85 14.02 -3.68
N ARG A 25 20.12 14.42 -3.69
CA ARG A 25 20.51 15.85 -3.69
C ARG A 25 20.04 16.56 -4.94
N ALA A 26 20.26 15.96 -6.12
CA ALA A 26 19.89 16.57 -7.39
C ALA A 26 18.39 16.84 -7.50
N VAL A 27 17.53 15.91 -7.05
CA VAL A 27 16.08 16.15 -7.07
C VAL A 27 15.65 17.22 -6.05
N ALA A 28 16.31 17.28 -4.89
CA ALA A 28 16.05 18.32 -3.90
C ALA A 28 16.47 19.71 -4.42
N GLU A 29 17.67 19.83 -4.99
CA GLU A 29 18.18 21.06 -5.60
C GLU A 29 17.32 21.52 -6.80
N ALA A 30 16.73 20.58 -7.54
CA ALA A 30 15.78 20.87 -8.60
C ALA A 30 14.42 21.40 -8.10
N GLY A 31 14.19 21.44 -6.78
CA GLY A 31 12.98 21.99 -6.16
C GLY A 31 11.89 20.97 -5.87
N ALA A 32 12.21 19.67 -5.80
CA ALA A 32 11.24 18.69 -5.29
C ALA A 32 10.84 19.05 -3.86
N PHE A 33 9.56 18.89 -3.51
CA PHE A 33 9.07 19.20 -2.17
C PHE A 33 9.28 18.04 -1.17
N ALA A 34 9.49 16.82 -1.67
CA ALA A 34 9.78 15.60 -0.90
C ALA A 34 10.37 14.53 -1.84
N VAL A 35 10.99 13.49 -1.28
CA VAL A 35 11.55 12.36 -2.04
C VAL A 35 11.20 11.02 -1.40
N VAL A 36 10.84 10.03 -2.21
CA VAL A 36 10.57 8.66 -1.74
C VAL A 36 11.83 7.81 -1.84
N LEU A 37 12.19 7.12 -0.74
CA LEU A 37 13.29 6.15 -0.69
C LEU A 37 12.70 4.73 -0.65
N GLU A 38 12.83 4.01 -1.76
CA GLU A 38 12.32 2.63 -1.89
C GLU A 38 13.47 1.61 -1.88
N LYS A 39 13.36 0.58 -1.02
CA LYS A 39 14.33 -0.54 -0.96
C LYS A 39 15.78 -0.10 -0.77
N VAL A 40 15.99 0.82 0.16
CA VAL A 40 17.30 1.38 0.52
C VAL A 40 17.72 0.81 1.89
N PRO A 41 18.99 0.39 2.08
CA PRO A 41 19.51 0.00 3.40
C PRO A 41 19.26 1.11 4.43
N ALA A 42 18.88 0.74 5.66
CA ALA A 42 18.50 1.72 6.69
C ALA A 42 19.57 2.81 6.89
N VAL A 43 20.84 2.42 7.05
CA VAL A 43 21.98 3.33 7.20
C VAL A 43 22.09 4.35 6.05
N MET A 44 21.79 3.95 4.82
CA MET A 44 21.83 4.84 3.67
C MET A 44 20.61 5.77 3.62
N ALA A 45 19.44 5.27 4.00
CA ALA A 45 18.23 6.09 4.10
C ALA A 45 18.34 7.13 5.22
N ASP A 46 18.92 6.77 6.36
CA ASP A 46 19.20 7.68 7.46
C ASP A 46 20.16 8.78 7.01
N ARG A 47 21.28 8.41 6.39
CA ARG A 47 22.25 9.37 5.81
C ARG A 47 21.60 10.33 4.81
N ILE A 48 20.76 9.83 3.89
CA ILE A 48 20.07 10.70 2.92
C ILE A 48 19.16 11.67 3.66
N THR A 49 18.40 11.20 4.64
CA THR A 49 17.46 12.03 5.42
C THR A 49 18.17 13.12 6.20
N GLU A 50 19.36 12.85 6.74
CA GLU A 50 20.19 13.84 7.42
C GLU A 50 20.79 14.88 6.45
N GLU A 51 21.03 14.52 5.19
CA GLU A 51 21.78 15.36 4.24
C GLU A 51 20.91 16.18 3.28
N VAL A 52 19.68 15.76 2.96
CA VAL A 52 18.80 16.50 2.05
C VAL A 52 17.82 17.39 2.82
N ALA A 53 17.59 18.61 2.34
CA ALA A 53 16.76 19.59 3.04
C ALA A 53 15.24 19.34 2.96
N ILE A 54 14.81 18.35 2.17
CA ILE A 54 13.40 18.06 1.89
C ILE A 54 12.98 16.78 2.60
N PRO A 55 11.69 16.63 3.01
CA PRO A 55 11.22 15.43 3.66
C PRO A 55 11.47 14.15 2.85
N THR A 56 11.97 13.11 3.51
CA THR A 56 12.11 11.77 2.94
C THR A 56 10.95 10.85 3.35
N ILE A 57 10.43 10.07 2.41
CA ILE A 57 9.34 9.12 2.64
C ILE A 57 9.83 7.70 2.37
N GLY A 58 9.87 6.85 3.39
CA GLY A 58 10.40 5.49 3.30
C GLY A 58 9.37 4.44 2.88
N ILE A 59 9.78 3.51 2.01
CA ILE A 59 9.08 2.23 1.77
C ILE A 59 10.11 1.10 1.61
N GLY A 60 10.19 0.24 2.64
CA GLY A 60 11.30 -0.71 2.74
C GLY A 60 12.66 -0.02 2.85
N ALA A 61 12.70 1.10 3.56
CA ALA A 61 13.88 1.88 3.89
C ALA A 61 14.11 1.89 5.42
N SER A 62 14.37 3.05 6.00
CA SER A 62 14.52 3.22 7.46
C SER A 62 13.28 3.83 8.10
N ALA A 63 13.09 3.55 9.40
CA ALA A 63 12.18 4.32 10.25
C ALA A 63 12.71 5.73 10.56
N GLY A 64 13.99 6.01 10.23
CA GLY A 64 14.60 7.33 10.32
C GLY A 64 14.21 8.29 9.19
N CYS A 65 13.47 7.85 8.17
CA CYS A 65 12.85 8.76 7.20
C CYS A 65 11.74 9.59 7.87
N ASP A 66 11.50 10.81 7.37
CA ASP A 66 10.52 11.75 7.93
C ASP A 66 9.07 11.26 7.84
N GLY A 67 8.78 10.39 6.88
CA GLY A 67 7.51 9.73 6.71
C GLY A 67 7.64 8.31 6.18
N GLN A 68 6.51 7.61 6.13
CA GLN A 68 6.45 6.22 5.65
C GLN A 68 5.28 6.06 4.67
N ILE A 69 5.44 5.18 3.70
CA ILE A 69 4.39 4.79 2.77
C ILE A 69 4.35 3.27 2.59
N LEU A 70 3.14 2.74 2.43
CA LEU A 70 2.88 1.37 1.99
C LEU A 70 1.75 1.40 0.94
N VAL A 71 1.72 0.39 0.09
CA VAL A 71 0.57 0.17 -0.80
C VAL A 71 -0.59 -0.34 0.05
N VAL A 72 -1.78 0.25 -0.14
CA VAL A 72 -2.96 -0.06 0.68
C VAL A 72 -3.38 -1.54 0.57
N ASP A 73 -3.29 -2.12 -0.61
CA ASP A 73 -3.66 -3.52 -0.84
C ASP A 73 -2.69 -4.49 -0.15
N ASP A 74 -1.40 -4.16 -0.17
CA ASP A 74 -0.36 -4.92 0.52
C ASP A 74 -0.55 -4.86 2.04
N MET A 75 -0.82 -3.67 2.58
CA MET A 75 -0.99 -3.49 4.04
C MET A 75 -2.30 -4.10 4.54
N LEU A 76 -3.36 -4.09 3.74
CA LEU A 76 -4.64 -4.71 4.08
C LEU A 76 -4.70 -6.22 3.75
N GLY A 77 -3.67 -6.75 3.10
CA GLY A 77 -3.57 -8.17 2.78
C GLY A 77 -4.58 -8.62 1.72
N LEU A 78 -4.92 -7.77 0.76
CA LEU A 78 -5.84 -8.11 -0.33
C LEU A 78 -5.25 -9.13 -1.32
N PHE A 79 -3.93 -9.09 -1.53
CA PHE A 79 -3.22 -10.08 -2.34
C PHE A 79 -2.55 -11.14 -1.47
N THR A 80 -2.93 -12.40 -1.64
CA THR A 80 -2.42 -13.52 -0.83
C THR A 80 -1.17 -14.16 -1.44
N ALA A 81 -1.02 -14.13 -2.76
CA ALA A 81 0.01 -14.87 -3.50
C ALA A 81 1.43 -14.28 -3.41
N PHE A 82 1.56 -12.96 -3.23
CA PHE A 82 2.86 -12.29 -3.14
C PHE A 82 2.92 -11.42 -1.89
N LYS A 83 3.98 -11.57 -1.10
CA LYS A 83 4.21 -10.80 0.12
C LYS A 83 5.60 -10.16 0.07
N PRO A 84 5.71 -8.85 -0.23
CA PRO A 84 6.97 -8.16 -0.14
C PRO A 84 7.51 -8.18 1.30
N LYS A 85 8.81 -8.45 1.46
CA LYS A 85 9.45 -8.62 2.79
C LYS A 85 9.28 -7.40 3.72
N PHE A 86 9.22 -6.19 3.16
CA PHE A 86 9.15 -4.94 3.92
C PHE A 86 7.71 -4.53 4.31
N VAL A 87 6.70 -5.26 3.86
CA VAL A 87 5.29 -4.95 4.18
C VAL A 87 4.93 -5.60 5.52
N LYS A 88 4.44 -4.77 6.45
CA LYS A 88 3.63 -5.24 7.58
C LYS A 88 2.16 -5.29 7.14
N ARG A 89 1.55 -6.46 7.22
CA ARG A 89 0.09 -6.60 7.07
C ARG A 89 -0.60 -6.18 8.36
N TYR A 90 -1.61 -5.33 8.22
CA TYR A 90 -2.49 -4.88 9.29
C TYR A 90 -3.86 -5.58 9.23
N ALA A 91 -4.19 -6.22 8.11
CA ALA A 91 -5.36 -7.06 7.93
C ALA A 91 -5.08 -8.23 6.97
N ASP A 92 -6.05 -9.13 6.84
CA ASP A 92 -6.05 -10.27 5.92
C ASP A 92 -7.34 -10.28 5.08
N LEU A 93 -7.59 -9.15 4.41
CA LEU A 93 -8.85 -8.93 3.70
C LEU A 93 -9.00 -9.80 2.45
N GLY A 94 -7.90 -10.32 1.88
CA GLY A 94 -7.97 -11.25 0.76
C GLY A 94 -8.69 -12.55 1.15
N THR A 95 -8.28 -13.17 2.25
CA THR A 95 -8.91 -14.40 2.77
C THR A 95 -10.33 -14.14 3.29
N GLN A 96 -10.56 -13.03 3.98
CA GLN A 96 -11.91 -12.67 4.43
C GLN A 96 -12.85 -12.39 3.25
N GLY A 97 -12.33 -11.70 2.22
CA GLY A 97 -13.06 -11.40 0.99
C GLY A 97 -13.39 -12.67 0.22
N GLU A 98 -12.46 -13.62 0.09
CA GLU A 98 -12.71 -14.92 -0.55
C GLU A 98 -13.85 -15.67 0.13
N ALA A 99 -13.83 -15.76 1.47
CA ALA A 99 -14.91 -16.37 2.23
C ALA A 99 -16.25 -15.65 2.05
N ALA A 100 -16.27 -14.32 2.14
CA ALA A 100 -17.48 -13.52 1.98
C ALA A 100 -18.08 -13.65 0.57
N ILE A 101 -17.24 -13.66 -0.46
CA ILE A 101 -17.67 -13.83 -1.86
C ILE A 101 -18.23 -15.24 -2.07
N ALA A 102 -17.64 -16.27 -1.47
CA ALA A 102 -18.16 -17.63 -1.53
C ALA A 102 -19.54 -17.72 -0.87
N THR A 103 -19.71 -17.19 0.34
CA THR A 103 -21.01 -17.13 1.03
C THR A 103 -22.06 -16.40 0.20
N TYR A 104 -21.74 -15.22 -0.32
CA TYR A 104 -22.64 -14.47 -1.21
C TYR A 104 -23.05 -15.29 -2.44
N ALA A 105 -22.09 -15.95 -3.10
CA ALA A 105 -22.37 -16.75 -4.27
C ALA A 105 -23.29 -17.95 -3.95
N ASP A 106 -23.12 -18.56 -2.78
CA ASP A 106 -23.97 -19.68 -2.32
C ASP A 106 -25.38 -19.21 -1.96
N GLU A 107 -25.51 -18.08 -1.26
CA GLU A 107 -26.81 -17.47 -0.94
C GLU A 107 -27.58 -17.07 -2.21
N VAL A 108 -26.91 -16.53 -3.22
CA VAL A 108 -27.52 -16.21 -4.53
C VAL A 108 -28.00 -17.48 -5.24
N ARG A 109 -27.16 -18.52 -5.29
CA ARG A 109 -27.54 -19.81 -5.94
C ARG A 109 -28.70 -20.48 -5.22
N ALA A 110 -28.75 -20.38 -3.90
CA ALA A 110 -29.82 -20.90 -3.05
C ALA A 110 -31.07 -20.01 -3.04
N ARG A 111 -31.03 -18.82 -3.67
CA ARG A 111 -32.08 -17.79 -3.60
C ARG A 111 -32.41 -17.33 -2.17
N GLN A 112 -31.41 -17.35 -1.29
CA GLN A 112 -31.48 -16.76 0.06
C GLN A 112 -31.19 -15.26 0.01
N PHE A 113 -30.35 -14.83 -0.93
CA PHE A 113 -30.13 -13.41 -1.23
C PHE A 113 -30.70 -13.05 -2.63
N PRO A 114 -31.38 -11.88 -2.77
CA PRO A 114 -31.81 -11.00 -1.68
C PRO A 114 -32.97 -11.63 -0.88
N ALA A 115 -32.97 -11.40 0.43
CA ALA A 115 -34.12 -11.66 1.30
C ALA A 115 -35.08 -10.45 1.31
N ASP A 116 -36.28 -10.59 1.87
CA ASP A 116 -37.31 -9.54 1.89
C ASP A 116 -36.79 -8.20 2.43
N GLU A 117 -35.95 -8.21 3.46
CA GLU A 117 -35.34 -7.00 4.06
C GLU A 117 -34.40 -6.24 3.10
N HIS A 118 -33.90 -6.92 2.06
CA HIS A 118 -33.05 -6.35 1.01
C HIS A 118 -33.86 -5.92 -0.23
N THR A 119 -35.19 -6.01 -0.18
CA THR A 119 -36.10 -5.65 -1.27
C THR A 119 -37.06 -4.54 -0.86
N PHE A 120 -37.63 -3.87 -1.86
CA PHE A 120 -38.64 -2.84 -1.65
C PHE A 120 -40.02 -3.38 -1.99
N ALA A 121 -41.01 -3.10 -1.14
CA ALA A 121 -42.41 -3.36 -1.45
C ALA A 121 -42.88 -2.46 -2.61
N ALA A 122 -43.81 -2.97 -3.43
CA ALA A 122 -44.37 -2.21 -4.55
C ALA A 122 -45.13 -0.95 -4.11
N GLU A 123 -45.63 -0.92 -2.87
CA GLU A 123 -46.30 0.23 -2.27
C GLU A 123 -45.57 0.67 -1.00
N GLN A 124 -45.40 1.99 -0.84
CA GLN A 124 -44.83 2.53 0.39
C GLN A 124 -45.86 2.41 1.54
N PRO A 125 -45.44 1.98 2.74
CA PRO A 125 -46.33 1.97 3.89
C PRO A 125 -46.84 3.39 4.16
N GLN A 126 -48.17 3.54 4.15
CA GLN A 126 -48.83 4.82 4.34
C GLN A 126 -48.48 5.36 5.74
N LYS A 127 -47.81 6.51 5.81
CA LYS A 127 -47.51 7.17 7.09
C LYS A 127 -48.82 7.39 7.83
N ALA A 128 -48.94 6.84 9.04
CA ALA A 128 -50.06 7.12 9.93
C ALA A 128 -50.18 8.63 10.12
N ALA A 129 -51.34 9.18 9.78
CA ALA A 129 -51.64 10.59 9.98
C ALA A 129 -51.52 10.90 11.48
N LYS A 130 -50.74 11.93 11.81
CA LYS A 130 -50.70 12.54 13.15
C LYS A 130 -51.97 13.33 13.40
#